data_AF-A0A932HNZ0-F1
#
_entry.id   AF-A0A932HNZ0-F1
#
_cell.length_a   1.000
_cell.length_b   1.000
_cell.length_c   1.000
_cell.angle_alpha   90.00
_cell.angle_beta   90.00
_cell.angle_gamma   90.00
#
_symmetry.space_group_name_H-M   'P 1'
#
loop_
_entity.id
_entity.type
_entity.pdbx_description
1 polymer ?
#
loop_
_entity_poly.entity_id
_entity_poly.type
_entity_poly.pdbx_seq_one_letter_code
_entity_poly.pdbx_strand_id
1 'polypeptide(L)'
;ATELLKNYERVALIDHGIGDMDAARAHAREMAEVFGLSYAEIPGSVGYVRRLVHGPWAGEDFVLVQPGSPTTSSPFLSLHTIALP
;
A
#
# COMPACT_ATOMS: atom_id res chain seq x y z
N ALA A 1 22.97 -1.70 -5.37
CA ALA A 1 21.53 -1.37 -5.55
C ALA A 1 21.08 -1.57 -6.99
N THR A 2 21.87 -1.18 -8.00
CA THR A 2 21.52 -1.25 -9.43
C THR A 2 21.00 -2.62 -9.91
N GLU A 3 21.63 -3.74 -9.50
CA GLU A 3 21.15 -5.09 -9.87
C GLU A 3 19.75 -5.43 -9.30
N LEU A 4 19.38 -4.89 -8.13
CA LEU A 4 18.09 -5.16 -7.51
C LEU A 4 16.94 -4.45 -8.25
N LEU A 5 17.24 -3.34 -8.92
CA LEU A 5 16.27 -2.46 -9.57
C LEU A 5 16.30 -2.54 -11.11
N LYS A 6 17.11 -3.43 -11.69
CA LYS A 6 17.36 -3.47 -13.14
C LYS A 6 16.14 -3.70 -14.03
N ASN A 7 15.08 -4.30 -13.49
CA ASN A 7 13.82 -4.57 -14.19
C ASN A 7 12.69 -3.63 -13.74
N TYR A 8 12.99 -2.65 -12.89
CA TYR A 8 12.03 -1.64 -12.46
C TYR A 8 12.14 -0.44 -13.39
N GLU A 9 11.01 0.17 -13.72
CA GLU A 9 10.95 1.30 -14.66
C GLU A 9 10.55 2.62 -13.97
N ARG A 10 10.03 2.54 -12.74
CA ARG A 10 9.35 3.65 -12.08
C ARG A 10 9.49 3.62 -10.56
N VAL A 11 9.69 4.80 -10.00
CA VAL A 11 9.42 5.12 -8.59
C VAL A 11 8.05 5.76 -8.51
N ALA A 12 7.16 5.17 -7.70
CA ALA A 12 5.82 5.70 -7.48
C ALA A 12 5.65 6.18 -6.03
N LEU A 13 5.23 7.43 -5.85
CA LEU A 13 4.79 7.97 -4.58
C LEU A 13 3.28 7.75 -4.42
N ILE A 14 2.84 7.20 -3.29
CA ILE A 14 1.42 7.09 -2.94
C ILE A 14 1.01 8.33 -2.13
N ASP A 15 0.30 9.25 -2.76
CA ASP A 15 -0.19 10.47 -2.12
C ASP A 15 -1.56 10.25 -1.48
N HIS A 16 -1.56 10.08 -0.17
CA HIS A 16 -2.76 9.94 0.64
C HIS A 16 -3.08 11.21 1.45
N GLY A 17 -2.33 12.30 1.22
CA GLY A 17 -2.55 13.61 1.83
C GLY A 17 -2.25 13.72 3.32
N ILE A 18 -1.56 12.73 3.93
CA ILE A 18 -1.21 12.75 5.36
C ILE A 18 0.31 12.84 5.51
N GLY A 19 0.75 13.74 6.40
CA GLY A 19 2.17 13.98 6.67
C GLY A 19 2.79 15.01 5.74
N ASP A 20 4.13 15.04 5.70
CA ASP A 20 4.89 15.95 4.85
C ASP A 20 5.06 15.35 3.45
N MET A 21 4.09 15.64 2.58
CA MET A 21 4.09 15.14 1.21
C MET A 21 5.16 15.79 0.34
N ASP A 22 5.64 16.98 0.68
CA ASP A 22 6.70 17.65 -0.08
C ASP A 22 8.05 16.99 0.19
N ALA A 23 8.35 16.64 1.44
CA ALA A 23 9.51 15.83 1.78
C ALA A 23 9.47 14.45 1.10
N ALA A 24 8.29 13.79 1.09
CA ALA A 24 8.12 12.50 0.42
C ALA A 24 8.31 12.60 -1.11
N ARG A 25 7.80 13.67 -1.73
CA ARG A 25 7.95 13.98 -3.15
C ARG A 25 9.41 14.25 -3.51
N ALA A 26 10.12 15.04 -2.69
CA ALA A 26 11.54 15.30 -2.89
C ALA A 26 12.35 14.00 -2.86
N HIS A 27 12.11 13.16 -1.84
CA HIS A 27 12.82 11.89 -1.69
C HIS A 27 12.54 10.91 -2.85
N ALA A 28 11.27 10.79 -3.28
CA ALA A 28 10.91 9.92 -4.39
C ALA A 28 11.51 10.38 -5.74
N ARG A 29 11.62 11.70 -5.95
CA ARG A 29 12.28 12.27 -7.13
C ARG A 29 13.79 12.05 -7.11
N GLU A 30 14.43 12.26 -5.97
CA GLU A 30 15.86 11.96 -5.78
C GLU A 30 16.15 10.48 -6.08
N MET A 31 15.33 9.56 -5.56
CA MET A 31 15.46 8.13 -5.84
C MET A 31 15.30 7.81 -7.33
N ALA A 32 14.32 8.43 -7.99
CA ALA A 32 14.11 8.27 -9.42
C ALA A 32 15.34 8.74 -10.22
N GLU A 33 15.92 9.88 -9.86
CA GLU A 33 17.13 10.43 -10.48
C GLU A 33 18.35 9.51 -10.27
N VAL A 34 18.62 9.11 -9.03
CA VAL A 34 19.77 8.26 -8.66
C VAL A 34 19.76 6.92 -9.39
N PHE A 35 18.58 6.36 -9.63
CA PHE A 35 18.42 5.06 -10.30
C PHE A 35 18.03 5.14 -11.78
N GLY A 36 17.89 6.35 -12.34
CA GLY A 36 17.46 6.55 -13.73
C GLY A 36 16.06 6.02 -14.03
N LEU A 37 15.17 6.03 -13.04
CA LEU A 37 13.79 5.57 -13.14
C LEU A 37 12.83 6.73 -13.41
N SER A 38 11.66 6.44 -13.98
CA SER A 38 10.59 7.43 -14.10
C SER A 38 9.96 7.74 -12.73
N TYR A 39 9.48 8.97 -12.53
CA TYR A 39 8.73 9.35 -11.34
C TYR A 39 7.24 9.39 -11.63
N ALA A 40 6.41 8.90 -10.70
CA ALA A 40 4.96 9.05 -10.76
C ALA A 40 4.33 9.23 -9.37
N GLU A 41 3.16 9.88 -9.36
CA GLU A 41 2.31 10.01 -8.19
C GLU A 41 1.04 9.20 -8.40
N ILE A 42 0.67 8.40 -7.40
CA ILE A 42 -0.55 7.58 -7.37
C ILE A 42 -1.42 8.11 -6.23
N PRO A 43 -2.68 8.47 -6.47
CA PRO A 43 -3.59 8.86 -5.41
C PRO A 43 -3.85 7.67 -4.47
N GLY A 44 -3.57 7.87 -3.19
CA GLY A 44 -3.84 6.94 -2.10
C GLY A 44 -5.09 7.32 -1.32
N SER A 45 -5.68 6.33 -0.65
CA SER A 45 -6.83 6.54 0.24
C SER A 45 -6.54 5.97 1.62
N VAL A 46 -6.90 6.74 2.65
CA VAL A 46 -6.87 6.27 4.05
C VAL A 46 -8.15 5.53 4.46
N GLY A 47 -9.05 5.28 3.51
CA GLY A 47 -10.36 4.68 3.77
C GLY A 47 -10.28 3.30 4.42
N TYR A 48 -9.35 2.44 4.00
CA TYR A 48 -9.17 1.11 4.60
C TYR A 48 -8.69 1.19 6.06
N VAL A 49 -7.69 2.02 6.35
CA VAL A 49 -7.19 2.24 7.71
C VAL A 49 -8.30 2.82 8.60
N ARG A 50 -9.08 3.77 8.09
CA ARG A 50 -10.21 4.35 8.82
C ARG A 50 -11.27 3.31 9.16
N ARG A 51 -11.64 2.44 8.21
CA ARG A 51 -12.60 1.34 8.46
C ARG A 51 -12.03 0.28 9.40
N LEU A 52 -10.73 0.01 9.34
CA LEU A 52 -10.08 -0.93 10.26
C LEU A 52 -10.22 -0.47 11.71
N VAL A 53 -10.07 0.83 11.99
CA VAL A 53 -10.15 1.38 13.36
C VAL A 53 -11.60 1.57 13.81
N HIS A 54 -12.46 2.08 12.94
CA HIS A 54 -13.81 2.53 13.33
C HIS A 54 -14.94 1.58 12.94
N GLY A 55 -14.66 0.56 12.13
CA GLY A 55 -15.68 -0.24 11.48
C GLY A 55 -16.47 0.55 10.40
N PRO A 56 -17.55 -0.05 9.87
CA PRO A 56 -17.97 -1.42 10.13
C PRO A 56 -16.97 -2.41 9.53
N TRP A 57 -16.68 -3.50 10.26
CA TRP A 57 -15.83 -4.59 9.76
C TRP A 57 -16.63 -5.62 8.92
N ALA A 58 -17.83 -5.23 8.45
CA ALA A 58 -18.67 -6.12 7.66
C ALA A 58 -18.14 -6.28 6.23
N GLY A 59 -18.32 -7.46 5.65
CA GLY A 59 -17.95 -7.77 4.26
C GLY A 59 -16.64 -8.55 4.12
N GLU A 60 -16.10 -8.58 2.90
CA GLU A 60 -14.89 -9.34 2.54
C GLU A 60 -13.58 -8.60 2.84
N ASP A 61 -13.66 -7.33 3.25
CA ASP A 61 -12.50 -6.47 3.52
C ASP A 61 -11.74 -6.86 4.80
N PHE A 62 -12.39 -7.54 5.75
CA PHE A 62 -11.83 -7.81 7.07
C PHE A 62 -12.18 -9.22 7.58
N VAL A 63 -11.22 -9.88 8.20
CA VAL A 63 -11.42 -11.15 8.92
C VAL A 63 -11.63 -10.85 10.40
N LEU A 64 -12.82 -11.18 10.94
CA LEU A 64 -13.10 -11.04 12.38
C LEU A 64 -12.78 -12.35 13.11
N VAL A 65 -11.85 -12.29 14.06
CA VAL A 65 -11.52 -13.42 14.93
C VAL A 65 -12.08 -13.15 16.32
N GLN A 66 -12.94 -14.04 16.81
CA GLN A 66 -13.49 -13.91 18.16
C GLN A 66 -12.42 -14.24 19.21
N PRO A 67 -12.45 -13.62 20.40
CA PRO A 67 -11.53 -13.94 21.49
C PRO A 67 -11.50 -15.45 21.78
N GLY A 68 -10.30 -16.02 21.89
CA GLY A 68 -10.11 -17.46 22.16
C GLY A 68 -10.32 -18.38 20.94
N SER A 69 -10.67 -17.85 19.77
CA SER A 69 -10.79 -18.67 18.55
C SER A 69 -9.41 -18.99 17.97
N PRO A 70 -9.18 -20.26 17.57
CA PRO A 70 -7.96 -20.60 16.83
C PRO A 70 -7.99 -19.91 15.46
N THR A 71 -6.87 -19.28 15.10
CA THR A 71 -6.70 -18.67 13.78
C THR A 71 -6.00 -19.66 12.86
N THR A 72 -6.56 -19.93 11.68
CA THR A 72 -5.91 -20.72 10.62
C THR A 72 -5.54 -19.80 9.46
N SER A 73 -4.68 -20.26 8.55
CA SER A 73 -4.31 -19.49 7.34
C SER A 73 -5.44 -19.44 6.30
N SER A 74 -6.42 -20.34 6.38
CA SER A 74 -7.47 -20.50 5.38
C SER A 74 -8.22 -19.21 5.00
N PRO A 75 -8.59 -18.30 5.93
CA PRO A 75 -9.29 -17.07 5.59
C PRO A 75 -8.46 -16.09 4.74
N PHE A 76 -7.13 -16.20 4.78
CA PHE A 76 -6.20 -15.29 4.09
C PHE A 76 -5.70 -15.84 2.75
N LEU A 77 -5.88 -17.14 2.49
CA LEU A 77 -5.37 -17.82 1.30
C LEU A 77 -6.38 -17.81 0.13
N SER A 78 -7.60 -17.37 0.37
CA SER A 78 -8.55 -17.03 -0.68
C SER A 78 -7.92 -15.94 -1.56
N LEU A 79 -7.73 -16.21 -2.85
CA LEU A 79 -7.28 -15.22 -3.83
C LEU A 79 -8.34 -14.13 -3.97
N HIS A 80 -8.29 -13.13 -3.10
CA HIS A 80 -9.02 -11.90 -3.34
C HIS A 80 -8.29 -11.17 -4.46
N THR A 81 -8.97 -10.94 -5.57
CA THR A 81 -8.47 -10.03 -6.60
C THR A 81 -8.37 -8.65 -5.97
N ILE A 82 -7.16 -8.24 -5.58
CA ILE A 82 -6.89 -6.84 -5.28
C ILE A 82 -6.97 -6.11 -6.62
N ALA A 83 -8.12 -5.51 -6.90
CA ALA A 83 -8.25 -4.54 -7.99
C ALA A 83 -7.50 -3.28 -7.56
N LEU A 84 -6.19 -3.23 -7.85
CA LEU A 84 -5.44 -1.99 -7.78
C LEU A 84 -5.93 -1.09 -8.92
N PRO A 85 -6.35 0.16 -8.65
CA PRO A 85 -6.72 1.11 -9.68
C PRO A 85 -5.53 1.55 -10.55
#